data_AF-A0A378MCB7-F1
#
_entry.id   AF-A0A378MCB7-F1
#
_cell.length_a   1.000
_cell.length_b   1.000
_cell.length_c   1.000
_cell.angle_alpha   90.00
_cell.angle_beta   90.00
_cell.angle_gamma   90.00
#
_symmetry.space_group_name_H-M   'P 1'
#
loop_
_entity.id
_entity.type
_entity.pdbx_description
1 polymer ?
#
loop_
_entity_poly.entity_id
_entity_poly.type
_entity_poly.pdbx_seq_one_letter_code
_entity_poly.pdbx_strand_id
1 'polypeptide(L)'
;MATEYDVVILGGGTGGYVAAIRAAKLGKKVAVVEKDKLGGTCLHRGCIPTKALLRSAEVLQTVKNAGDFGIELGTQAVGVNFIQAQLRKQKVVEQLEKGIHQLFKQGKIDLYEGTGTILGPSIFSPTAGTISVEPADGSENQMLIPKNLIIATGSRPRSLPGLTIDESQVLSSDGALRLEELPKSIVIVGGGVIGMEWASMLHDFGVEVTVLEYADRLLPLEDKEISKELTRLYKKKK
;
A
#
# COMPACT_ATOMS: atom_id res chain seq x y z
N MET A 1 -23.63 -23.01 -5.03
CA MET A 1 -23.60 -23.45 -6.45
C MET A 1 -22.23 -23.13 -7.03
N ALA A 2 -21.70 -23.97 -7.92
CA ALA A 2 -20.39 -23.73 -8.53
C ALA A 2 -20.52 -22.94 -9.84
N THR A 3 -19.66 -21.95 -10.05
CA THR A 3 -19.68 -21.08 -11.24
C THR A 3 -18.37 -21.19 -12.00
N GLU A 4 -18.45 -21.46 -13.30
CA GLU A 4 -17.27 -21.55 -14.17
C GLU A 4 -16.77 -20.19 -14.66
N TYR A 5 -15.45 -20.04 -14.73
CA TYR A 5 -14.75 -18.85 -15.20
C TYR A 5 -13.58 -19.23 -16.12
N ASP A 6 -13.28 -18.38 -17.11
CA ASP A 6 -12.08 -18.57 -17.93
C ASP A 6 -10.82 -18.24 -17.14
N VAL A 7 -10.90 -17.23 -16.27
CA VAL A 7 -9.82 -16.81 -15.36
C VAL A 7 -10.39 -16.44 -14.00
N VAL A 8 -9.86 -17.04 -12.94
CA VAL A 8 -10.05 -16.57 -11.55
C VAL A 8 -8.74 -15.96 -11.08
N ILE A 9 -8.83 -14.81 -10.40
CA ILE A 9 -7.69 -14.12 -9.81
C ILE A 9 -7.86 -14.12 -8.28
N LEU A 10 -6.87 -14.63 -7.57
CA LEU A 10 -6.80 -14.57 -6.10
C LEU A 10 -5.98 -13.36 -5.67
N GLY A 11 -6.66 -12.31 -5.19
CA GLY A 11 -6.09 -11.03 -4.78
C GLY A 11 -6.43 -9.92 -5.76
N GLY A 12 -6.98 -8.83 -5.23
CA GLY A 12 -7.39 -7.62 -5.92
C GLY A 12 -6.34 -6.49 -5.87
N GLY A 13 -5.09 -6.78 -5.51
CA GLY A 13 -3.97 -5.82 -5.58
C GLY A 13 -3.56 -5.45 -7.01
N THR A 14 -2.56 -4.58 -7.18
CA THR A 14 -2.13 -4.06 -8.50
C THR A 14 -1.89 -5.14 -9.56
N GLY A 15 -1.20 -6.23 -9.21
CA GLY A 15 -1.03 -7.35 -10.14
C GLY A 15 -2.36 -8.01 -10.52
N GLY A 16 -3.24 -8.21 -9.55
CA GLY A 16 -4.51 -8.91 -9.72
C GLY A 16 -5.56 -8.12 -10.50
N TYR A 17 -5.87 -6.89 -10.07
CA TYR A 17 -6.91 -6.10 -10.73
C TYR A 17 -6.50 -5.69 -12.16
N VAL A 18 -5.20 -5.46 -12.42
CA VAL A 18 -4.71 -5.18 -13.78
C VAL A 18 -4.83 -6.42 -14.66
N ALA A 19 -4.47 -7.60 -14.14
CA ALA A 19 -4.66 -8.86 -14.87
C ALA A 19 -6.13 -9.13 -15.18
N ALA A 20 -7.03 -8.89 -14.22
CA ALA A 20 -8.47 -9.05 -14.40
C ALA A 20 -9.02 -8.15 -15.51
N ILE A 21 -8.67 -6.86 -15.49
CA ILE A 21 -9.06 -5.89 -16.54
C ILE A 21 -8.50 -6.32 -17.90
N ARG A 22 -7.26 -6.80 -17.95
CA ARG A 22 -6.66 -7.27 -19.21
C ARG A 22 -7.38 -8.51 -19.76
N ALA A 23 -7.69 -9.47 -18.90
CA ALA A 23 -8.42 -10.68 -19.26
C ALA A 23 -9.84 -10.37 -19.76
N ALA A 24 -10.55 -9.45 -19.10
CA ALA A 24 -11.86 -8.99 -19.54
C ALA A 24 -11.80 -8.31 -20.93
N LYS A 25 -10.78 -7.47 -21.17
CA LYS A 25 -10.53 -6.88 -22.51
C LYS A 25 -10.19 -7.90 -23.60
N LEU A 26 -9.78 -9.11 -23.22
CA LEU A 26 -9.56 -10.25 -24.13
C LEU A 26 -10.81 -11.11 -24.31
N GLY A 27 -11.97 -10.65 -23.83
CA GLY A 27 -13.25 -11.34 -23.97
C GLY A 27 -13.40 -12.56 -23.05
N LYS A 28 -12.63 -12.65 -21.97
CA LYS A 28 -12.73 -13.74 -20.99
C LYS A 28 -13.79 -13.45 -19.94
N LYS A 29 -14.44 -14.51 -19.42
CA LYS A 29 -15.25 -14.43 -18.20
C LYS A 29 -14.33 -14.46 -16.99
N VAL A 30 -14.33 -13.39 -16.19
CA VAL A 30 -13.33 -13.16 -15.13
C VAL A 30 -13.98 -13.01 -13.77
N ALA A 31 -13.40 -13.69 -12.78
CA ALA A 31 -13.69 -13.46 -11.36
C ALA A 31 -12.42 -13.01 -10.62
N VAL A 32 -12.60 -12.11 -9.66
CA VAL A 32 -11.56 -11.70 -8.71
C VAL A 32 -12.06 -11.99 -7.31
N VAL A 33 -11.22 -12.64 -6.50
CA VAL A 33 -11.47 -12.86 -5.08
C VAL A 33 -10.56 -11.94 -4.27
N GLU A 34 -11.13 -11.07 -3.46
CA GLU A 34 -10.40 -10.14 -2.58
C GLU A 34 -11.03 -10.15 -1.19
N LYS A 35 -10.22 -10.31 -0.15
CA LYS A 35 -10.69 -10.40 1.24
C LYS A 35 -10.74 -9.07 1.96
N ASP A 36 -10.06 -8.06 1.43
CA ASP A 36 -10.01 -6.69 1.92
C ASP A 36 -10.52 -5.74 0.83
N LYS A 37 -9.82 -4.65 0.51
CA LYS A 37 -10.27 -3.67 -0.47
C LYS A 37 -9.58 -3.85 -1.81
N LEU A 38 -10.36 -3.65 -2.88
CA LEU A 38 -9.85 -3.68 -4.24
C LEU A 38 -8.77 -2.59 -4.44
N GLY A 39 -7.67 -2.94 -5.09
CA GLY A 39 -6.45 -2.13 -5.21
C GLY A 39 -5.32 -2.58 -4.28
N GLY A 40 -5.64 -3.34 -3.23
CA GLY A 40 -4.68 -4.01 -2.34
C GLY A 40 -3.64 -3.08 -1.71
N THR A 41 -2.44 -3.62 -1.43
CA THR A 41 -1.40 -2.92 -0.65
C THR A 41 -1.03 -1.56 -1.22
N CYS A 42 -0.74 -1.47 -2.53
CA CYS A 42 -0.21 -0.25 -3.12
C CYS A 42 -1.21 0.92 -3.07
N LEU A 43 -2.51 0.65 -3.24
CA LEU A 43 -3.54 1.68 -3.17
C LEU A 43 -3.89 2.09 -1.74
N HIS A 44 -4.07 1.12 -0.83
CA HIS A 44 -4.64 1.41 0.49
C HIS A 44 -3.62 1.66 1.59
N ARG A 45 -2.45 1.04 1.48
CA ARG A 45 -1.48 0.92 2.60
C ARG A 45 -0.02 0.96 2.13
N GLY A 46 0.24 1.57 0.97
CA GLY A 46 1.54 1.52 0.32
C GLY A 46 1.82 2.76 -0.51
N CYS A 47 2.02 2.57 -1.82
CA CYS A 47 2.51 3.58 -2.73
C CYS A 47 1.67 4.86 -2.70
N ILE A 48 0.37 4.76 -2.98
CA ILE A 48 -0.53 5.91 -3.13
C ILE A 48 -0.57 6.78 -1.87
N PRO A 49 -0.87 6.24 -0.68
CA PRO A 49 -0.97 7.07 0.51
C PRO A 49 0.39 7.66 0.92
N THR A 50 1.48 6.90 0.79
CA THR A 50 2.83 7.38 1.12
C THR A 50 3.23 8.53 0.20
N LYS A 51 3.00 8.40 -1.12
CA LYS A 51 3.34 9.45 -2.09
C LYS A 51 2.45 10.69 -1.92
N ALA A 52 1.20 10.52 -1.51
CA ALA A 52 0.34 11.65 -1.17
C ALA A 52 0.90 12.43 0.03
N LEU A 53 1.32 11.74 1.11
CA LEU A 53 1.90 12.41 2.28
C LEU A 53 3.27 13.03 1.98
N LEU A 54 4.15 12.33 1.26
CA LEU A 54 5.44 12.86 0.79
C LEU A 54 5.25 14.16 0.01
N ARG A 55 4.27 14.24 -0.89
CA ARG A 55 3.98 15.47 -1.62
C ARG A 55 3.51 16.60 -0.69
N SER A 56 2.76 16.30 0.36
CA SER A 56 2.38 17.31 1.35
C SER A 56 3.60 17.81 2.14
N ALA A 57 4.53 16.93 2.48
CA ALA A 57 5.79 17.28 3.17
C ALA A 57 6.70 18.12 2.26
N GLU A 58 6.83 17.74 0.99
CA GLU A 58 7.58 18.49 -0.02
C GLU A 58 7.01 19.91 -0.20
N VAL A 59 5.68 20.06 -0.30
CA VAL A 59 5.04 21.38 -0.38
C VAL A 59 5.33 22.23 0.86
N LEU A 60 5.30 21.64 2.06
CA LEU A 60 5.68 22.36 3.28
C LEU A 60 7.12 22.89 3.19
N GLN A 61 8.06 22.08 2.70
CA GLN A 61 9.44 22.49 2.51
C GLN A 61 9.58 23.58 1.45
N THR A 62 8.87 23.48 0.33
CA THR A 62 8.85 24.53 -0.70
C THR A 62 8.34 25.86 -0.13
N VAL A 63 7.27 25.83 0.68
CA VAL A 63 6.75 27.03 1.32
C VAL A 63 7.74 27.59 2.35
N LYS A 64 8.35 26.75 3.19
CA LYS A 64 9.38 27.21 4.15
C LYS A 64 10.57 27.87 3.46
N ASN A 65 10.94 27.40 2.28
CA ASN A 65 12.04 27.93 1.47
C ASN A 65 11.56 28.89 0.37
N ALA A 66 10.35 29.46 0.48
CA ALA A 66 9.78 30.35 -0.54
C ALA A 66 10.66 31.59 -0.81
N GLY A 67 11.46 32.02 0.17
CA GLY A 67 12.42 33.11 0.02
C GLY A 67 13.49 32.86 -1.06
N ASP A 68 13.89 31.60 -1.29
CA ASP A 68 14.82 31.25 -2.37
C ASP A 68 14.24 31.53 -3.77
N PHE A 69 12.92 31.63 -3.86
CA PHE A 69 12.18 31.99 -5.06
C PHE A 69 11.78 33.48 -5.09
N GLY A 70 12.26 34.29 -4.14
CA GLY A 70 11.90 35.71 -4.03
C GLY A 70 10.48 35.96 -3.51
N ILE A 71 9.88 34.97 -2.84
CA ILE A 71 8.54 35.10 -2.24
C ILE A 71 8.70 35.36 -0.75
N GLU A 72 8.22 36.53 -0.32
CA GLU A 72 8.16 36.89 1.10
C GLU A 72 6.87 36.35 1.72
N LEU A 73 7.03 35.58 2.79
CA LEU A 73 5.90 35.14 3.63
C LEU A 73 5.70 36.12 4.78
N GLY A 74 4.47 36.22 5.27
CA GLY A 74 4.16 37.02 6.46
C GLY A 74 4.88 36.52 7.72
N THR A 75 4.69 37.21 8.84
CA THR A 75 5.40 36.94 10.10
C THR A 75 4.98 35.66 10.84
N GLN A 76 3.96 34.95 10.35
CA GLN A 76 3.48 33.72 11.00
C GLN A 76 4.33 32.52 10.57
N ALA A 77 4.74 31.70 11.55
CA ALA A 77 5.47 30.47 11.28
C ALA A 77 4.65 29.51 10.42
N VAL A 78 5.27 28.95 9.38
CA VAL A 78 4.66 27.95 8.49
C VAL A 78 4.64 26.60 9.20
N GLY A 79 3.46 26.19 9.66
CA GLY A 79 3.21 24.89 10.29
C GLY A 79 2.48 23.91 9.35
N VAL A 80 2.45 22.64 9.74
CA VAL A 80 1.64 21.61 9.08
C VAL A 80 0.38 21.30 9.89
N ASN A 81 -0.78 21.29 9.22
CA ASN A 81 -1.98 20.65 9.77
C ASN A 81 -2.01 19.20 9.28
N PHE A 82 -1.48 18.29 10.11
CA PHE A 82 -1.32 16.90 9.72
C PHE A 82 -2.65 16.17 9.48
N ILE A 83 -3.70 16.52 10.22
CA ILE A 83 -5.05 16.00 10.02
C ILE A 83 -5.55 16.33 8.60
N GLN A 84 -5.35 17.56 8.12
CA GLN A 84 -5.73 17.93 6.75
C GLN A 84 -4.89 17.20 5.70
N ALA A 85 -3.60 16.94 5.97
CA ALA A 85 -2.77 16.12 5.09
C ALA A 85 -3.28 14.67 5.01
N GLN A 86 -3.68 14.09 6.15
CA GLN A 86 -4.29 12.75 6.22
C GLN A 86 -5.63 12.67 5.49
N LEU A 87 -6.49 13.69 5.63
CA LEU A 87 -7.75 13.78 4.89
C LEU A 87 -7.51 13.91 3.38
N ARG A 88 -6.50 14.69 2.95
CA ARG A 88 -6.13 14.79 1.53
C ARG A 88 -5.67 13.44 0.98
N LYS A 89 -4.80 12.74 1.72
CA LYS A 89 -4.35 11.38 1.40
C LYS A 89 -5.54 10.44 1.23
N GLN A 90 -6.47 10.45 2.18
CA GLN A 90 -7.66 9.59 2.15
C GLN A 90 -8.55 9.86 0.93
N LYS A 91 -8.79 11.12 0.59
CA LYS A 91 -9.55 11.50 -0.62
C LYS A 91 -8.91 10.96 -1.90
N VAL A 92 -7.58 10.99 -2.01
CA VAL A 92 -6.85 10.44 -3.17
C VAL A 92 -7.04 8.92 -3.27
N VAL A 93 -6.92 8.20 -2.14
CA VAL A 93 -7.12 6.75 -2.10
C VAL A 93 -8.54 6.38 -2.53
N GLU A 94 -9.55 7.03 -1.96
CA GLU A 94 -10.97 6.77 -2.28
C GLU A 94 -11.32 7.09 -3.74
N GLN A 95 -10.76 8.18 -4.29
CA GLN A 95 -10.97 8.53 -5.69
C GLN A 95 -10.44 7.43 -6.61
N LEU A 96 -9.24 6.93 -6.33
CA LEU A 96 -8.61 5.89 -7.15
C LEU A 96 -9.31 4.54 -6.98
N GLU A 97 -9.73 4.18 -5.76
CA GLU A 97 -10.53 2.98 -5.48
C GLU A 97 -11.84 2.98 -6.29
N LYS A 98 -12.59 4.09 -6.25
CA LYS A 98 -13.80 4.27 -7.07
C LYS A 98 -13.52 4.09 -8.56
N GLY A 99 -12.39 4.59 -9.03
CA GLY A 99 -11.94 4.40 -10.42
C GLY A 99 -11.75 2.91 -10.76
N ILE A 100 -11.17 2.11 -9.87
CA ILE A 100 -11.00 0.67 -10.09
C ILE A 100 -12.36 -0.05 -10.12
N HIS A 101 -13.28 0.27 -9.20
CA HIS A 101 -14.63 -0.30 -9.22
C HIS A 101 -15.38 0.03 -10.51
N GLN A 102 -15.22 1.25 -11.05
CA GLN A 102 -15.81 1.62 -12.34
C GLN A 102 -15.23 0.77 -13.48
N LEU A 103 -13.92 0.51 -13.49
CA LEU A 103 -13.28 -0.36 -14.48
C LEU A 103 -13.76 -1.82 -14.37
N PHE A 104 -14.02 -2.31 -13.16
CA PHE A 104 -14.58 -3.66 -12.95
C PHE A 104 -16.00 -3.76 -13.52
N LYS A 105 -16.85 -2.77 -13.23
CA LYS A 105 -18.21 -2.70 -13.79
C LYS A 105 -18.20 -2.63 -15.32
N GLN A 106 -17.32 -1.83 -15.91
CA GLN A 106 -17.17 -1.73 -17.37
C GLN A 106 -16.69 -3.05 -17.99
N GLY A 107 -15.74 -3.72 -17.32
CA GLY A 107 -15.20 -5.01 -17.74
C GLY A 107 -16.14 -6.20 -17.49
N LYS A 108 -17.28 -5.99 -16.81
CA LYS A 108 -18.16 -7.08 -16.31
C LYS A 108 -17.37 -8.15 -15.55
N ILE A 109 -16.44 -7.69 -14.71
CA ILE A 109 -15.63 -8.55 -13.85
C ILE A 109 -16.40 -8.80 -12.57
N ASP A 110 -16.60 -10.06 -12.22
CA ASP A 110 -17.25 -10.44 -10.98
C ASP A 110 -16.25 -10.29 -9.82
N LEU A 111 -16.60 -9.48 -8.82
CA LEU A 111 -15.83 -9.31 -7.60
C LEU A 111 -16.47 -10.13 -6.48
N TYR A 112 -15.69 -11.03 -5.89
CA TYR A 112 -16.06 -11.82 -4.74
C TYR A 112 -15.31 -11.32 -3.52
N GLU A 113 -16.04 -10.76 -2.56
CA GLU A 113 -15.49 -10.26 -1.31
C GLU A 113 -15.39 -11.40 -0.30
N GLY A 114 -14.18 -11.86 -0.02
CA GLY A 114 -13.95 -12.99 0.88
C GLY A 114 -12.56 -13.61 0.74
N THR A 115 -12.30 -14.60 1.59
CA THR A 115 -11.04 -15.35 1.55
C THR A 115 -11.13 -16.48 0.53
N GLY A 116 -10.28 -16.42 -0.49
CA GLY A 116 -10.16 -17.47 -1.51
C GLY A 116 -9.18 -18.57 -1.09
N THR A 117 -9.63 -19.82 -1.11
CA THR A 117 -8.80 -21.02 -0.86
C THR A 117 -8.82 -21.94 -2.06
N ILE A 118 -7.64 -22.37 -2.52
CA ILE A 118 -7.50 -23.36 -3.60
C ILE A 118 -7.77 -24.74 -3.01
N LEU A 119 -8.82 -25.40 -3.48
CA LEU A 119 -9.19 -26.74 -3.03
C LEU A 119 -8.48 -27.82 -3.85
N GLY A 120 -8.07 -28.89 -3.15
CA GLY A 120 -7.69 -30.14 -3.78
C GLY A 120 -8.92 -30.94 -4.27
N PRO A 121 -8.70 -32.06 -4.96
CA PRO A 121 -9.79 -32.98 -5.31
C PRO A 121 -10.48 -33.47 -4.04
N SER A 122 -11.81 -33.40 -4.01
CA SER A 122 -12.64 -33.91 -2.90
C SER A 122 -14.04 -34.26 -3.39
N ILE A 123 -14.85 -34.89 -2.52
CA ILE A 123 -16.27 -35.15 -2.80
C ILE A 123 -17.07 -33.87 -3.08
N PHE A 124 -16.60 -32.71 -2.58
CA PHE A 124 -17.23 -31.40 -2.78
C PHE A 124 -16.60 -30.61 -3.94
N SER A 125 -15.46 -31.06 -4.46
CA SER A 125 -14.74 -30.45 -5.58
C SER A 125 -14.05 -31.54 -6.41
N PRO A 126 -14.75 -32.16 -7.38
CA PRO A 126 -14.19 -33.26 -8.16
C PRO A 126 -12.98 -32.82 -9.00
N THR A 127 -12.87 -31.52 -9.31
CA THR A 127 -11.74 -30.93 -10.03
C THR A 127 -10.77 -30.27 -9.04
N ALA A 128 -9.49 -30.62 -9.10
CA ALA A 128 -8.45 -29.91 -8.37
C ALA A 128 -8.36 -28.45 -8.87
N GLY A 129 -8.17 -27.50 -7.97
CA GLY A 129 -8.00 -26.08 -8.32
C GLY A 129 -9.28 -25.24 -8.28
N THR A 130 -10.41 -25.81 -7.86
CA THR A 130 -11.61 -25.03 -7.50
C THR A 130 -11.28 -24.04 -6.39
N ILE A 131 -11.78 -22.82 -6.51
CA ILE A 131 -11.60 -21.79 -5.51
C ILE A 131 -12.85 -21.74 -4.63
N SER A 132 -12.68 -22.02 -3.34
CA SER A 132 -13.70 -21.71 -2.35
C SER A 132 -13.53 -20.28 -1.87
N VAL A 133 -14.58 -19.47 -1.98
CA VAL A 133 -14.63 -18.13 -1.40
C VAL A 133 -15.44 -18.22 -0.12
N GLU A 134 -14.80 -17.87 0.99
CA GLU A 134 -15.43 -17.69 2.30
C GLU A 134 -15.74 -16.19 2.51
N PRO A 135 -17.01 -15.77 2.42
CA PRO A 135 -17.41 -14.39 2.63
C PRO A 135 -17.20 -13.94 4.09
N ALA A 136 -16.85 -12.68 4.31
CA ALA A 136 -16.61 -12.16 5.65
C ALA A 136 -17.89 -12.06 6.52
N ASP A 137 -19.07 -12.06 5.90
CA ASP A 137 -20.37 -12.01 6.57
C ASP A 137 -20.87 -13.39 7.05
N GLY A 138 -20.09 -14.46 6.81
CA GLY A 138 -20.44 -15.83 7.19
C GLY A 138 -21.53 -16.47 6.31
N SER A 139 -21.87 -15.85 5.17
CA SER A 139 -22.74 -16.47 4.18
C SER A 139 -22.09 -17.71 3.53
N GLU A 140 -22.90 -18.53 2.84
CA GLU A 140 -22.42 -19.79 2.28
C GLU A 140 -21.24 -19.61 1.33
N ASN A 141 -20.26 -20.52 1.45
CA ASN A 141 -19.10 -20.52 0.56
C ASN A 141 -19.50 -20.63 -0.90
N GLN A 142 -18.86 -19.81 -1.73
CA GLN A 142 -19.05 -19.81 -3.16
C GLN A 142 -17.93 -20.60 -3.82
N MET A 143 -18.26 -21.43 -4.80
CA MET A 143 -17.29 -22.28 -5.49
C MET A 143 -17.07 -21.75 -6.89
N LEU A 144 -15.83 -21.37 -7.21
CA LEU A 144 -15.45 -20.88 -8.54
C LEU A 144 -14.57 -21.92 -9.21
N ILE A 145 -14.93 -22.32 -10.42
CA ILE A 145 -14.18 -23.31 -11.21
C ILE A 145 -13.39 -22.56 -12.30
N PRO A 146 -12.07 -22.33 -12.11
CA PRO A 146 -11.24 -21.68 -13.11
C PRO A 146 -10.78 -22.64 -14.20
N LYS A 147 -10.78 -22.18 -15.46
CA LYS A 147 -9.89 -22.76 -16.49
C LYS A 147 -8.43 -22.36 -16.26
N ASN A 148 -8.21 -21.13 -15.79
CA ASN A 148 -6.90 -20.59 -15.45
C ASN A 148 -6.97 -19.84 -14.11
N LEU A 149 -5.90 -19.93 -13.32
CA LEU A 149 -5.79 -19.27 -12.03
C LEU A 149 -4.59 -18.33 -12.01
N ILE A 150 -4.79 -17.10 -11.55
CA ILE A 150 -3.69 -16.15 -11.27
C ILE A 150 -3.65 -15.93 -9.77
N ILE A 151 -2.51 -16.23 -9.15
CA ILE A 151 -2.27 -15.98 -7.72
C ILE A 151 -1.59 -14.61 -7.59
N ALA A 152 -2.28 -13.66 -6.97
CA ALA A 152 -1.87 -12.27 -6.79
C ALA A 152 -2.08 -11.79 -5.33
N THR A 153 -1.84 -12.67 -4.36
CA THR A 153 -2.15 -12.47 -2.93
C THR A 153 -1.22 -11.49 -2.20
N GLY A 154 -0.16 -11.03 -2.87
CA GLY A 154 0.70 -9.93 -2.40
C GLY A 154 1.62 -10.30 -1.24
N SER A 155 1.88 -9.32 -0.38
CA SER A 155 2.84 -9.40 0.73
C SER A 155 2.32 -8.67 1.97
N ARG A 156 2.97 -8.89 3.11
CA ARG A 156 2.67 -8.23 4.39
C ARG A 156 3.96 -7.73 5.07
N PRO A 157 3.89 -6.71 5.94
CA PRO A 157 5.02 -6.30 6.75
C PRO A 157 5.61 -7.47 7.54
N ARG A 158 6.93 -7.48 7.68
CA ARG A 158 7.67 -8.47 8.47
C ARG A 158 8.08 -7.82 9.79
N SER A 159 7.93 -8.55 10.90
CA SER A 159 8.49 -8.14 12.19
C SER A 159 9.82 -8.84 12.49
N LEU A 160 10.54 -8.31 13.49
CA LEU A 160 11.74 -8.92 14.04
C LEU A 160 11.39 -9.87 15.20
N PRO A 161 12.16 -10.95 15.42
CA PRO A 161 12.02 -11.78 16.61
C PRO A 161 12.11 -10.93 17.90
N GLY A 162 11.16 -11.10 18.82
CA GLY A 162 11.09 -10.35 20.07
C GLY A 162 10.52 -8.92 19.95
N LEU A 163 10.21 -8.45 18.74
CA LEU A 163 9.56 -7.17 18.51
C LEU A 163 8.13 -7.42 18.01
N THR A 164 7.14 -7.22 18.87
CA THR A 164 5.72 -7.35 18.49
C THR A 164 5.22 -6.03 17.95
N ILE A 165 4.62 -6.05 16.76
CA ILE A 165 3.95 -4.88 16.17
C ILE A 165 2.58 -4.76 16.84
N ASP A 166 2.34 -3.67 17.54
CA ASP A 166 1.08 -3.36 18.23
C ASP A 166 0.29 -2.22 17.54
N GLU A 167 0.88 -1.58 16.53
CA GLU A 167 0.32 -0.45 15.79
C GLU A 167 -0.05 0.76 16.68
N SER A 168 0.59 0.87 17.86
CA SER A 168 0.48 2.00 18.79
C SER A 168 1.85 2.62 19.12
N GLN A 169 2.79 1.82 19.62
CA GLN A 169 4.17 2.20 19.91
C GLN A 169 5.12 1.58 18.89
N VAL A 170 4.87 0.32 18.52
CA VAL A 170 5.63 -0.38 17.49
C VAL A 170 4.76 -0.48 16.25
N LEU A 171 5.04 0.40 15.29
CA LEU A 171 4.27 0.55 14.07
C LEU A 171 4.88 -0.25 12.92
N SER A 172 4.02 -0.85 12.10
CA SER A 172 4.39 -1.19 10.73
C SER A 172 4.15 0.01 9.79
N SER A 173 4.44 -0.14 8.50
CA SER A 173 4.03 0.85 7.49
C SER A 173 2.52 1.06 7.47
N ASP A 174 1.73 0.04 7.83
CA ASP A 174 0.27 0.15 7.87
C ASP A 174 -0.18 1.06 9.01
N GLY A 175 0.38 0.90 10.22
CA GLY A 175 0.08 1.79 11.36
C GLY A 175 0.60 3.20 11.16
N ALA A 176 1.80 3.35 10.60
CA ALA A 176 2.37 4.66 10.31
C ALA A 176 1.44 5.52 9.41
N LEU A 177 0.79 4.92 8.41
CA LEU A 177 -0.18 5.60 7.53
C LEU A 177 -1.46 6.06 8.25
N ARG A 178 -1.73 5.55 9.45
CA ARG A 178 -2.90 5.86 10.27
C ARG A 178 -2.59 6.80 11.44
N LEU A 179 -1.36 7.30 11.56
CA LEU A 179 -1.03 8.32 12.55
C LEU A 179 -2.01 9.49 12.48
N GLU A 180 -2.56 9.87 13.62
CA GLU A 180 -3.48 11.00 13.76
C GLU A 180 -2.72 12.30 14.09
N GLU A 181 -1.58 12.15 14.77
CA GLU A 181 -0.67 13.22 15.13
C GLU A 181 0.79 12.85 14.80
N LEU A 182 1.63 13.88 14.67
CA LEU A 182 3.06 13.70 14.46
C LEU A 182 3.73 13.51 15.83
N PRO A 183 4.52 12.43 16.03
CA PRO A 183 5.28 12.27 17.26
C PRO A 183 6.41 13.31 17.32
N LYS A 184 6.92 13.58 18.53
CA LYS A 184 8.10 14.44 18.69
C LYS A 184 9.35 13.81 18.04
N SER A 185 9.49 12.51 18.20
CA SER A 185 10.58 11.73 17.62
C SER A 185 10.12 10.33 17.23
N ILE A 186 10.85 9.69 16.31
CA ILE A 186 10.59 8.33 15.86
C ILE A 186 11.89 7.59 15.55
N VAL A 187 11.90 6.29 15.85
CA VAL A 187 12.95 5.37 15.43
C VAL A 187 12.41 4.50 14.29
N ILE A 188 13.11 4.47 13.17
CA ILE A 188 12.81 3.65 12.01
C ILE A 188 13.82 2.51 11.96
N VAL A 189 13.34 1.27 12.08
CA VAL A 189 14.17 0.06 12.01
C VAL A 189 14.18 -0.44 10.56
N GLY A 190 15.32 -0.30 9.88
CA GLY A 190 15.54 -0.63 8.48
C GLY A 190 15.65 0.61 7.59
N GLY A 191 16.80 0.76 6.94
CA GLY A 191 17.17 1.78 5.95
C GLY A 191 16.88 1.38 4.50
N GLY A 192 15.86 0.54 4.29
CA GLY A 192 15.32 0.24 2.95
C GLY A 192 14.44 1.36 2.40
N VAL A 193 13.91 1.18 1.18
CA VAL A 193 13.15 2.23 0.46
C VAL A 193 12.00 2.81 1.30
N ILE A 194 11.17 1.94 1.91
CA ILE A 194 10.04 2.39 2.74
C ILE A 194 10.57 3.21 3.94
N GLY A 195 11.55 2.69 4.68
CA GLY A 195 12.11 3.37 5.84
C GLY A 195 12.68 4.74 5.49
N MET A 196 13.37 4.86 4.36
CA MET A 196 13.95 6.13 3.93
C MET A 196 12.93 7.13 3.40
N GLU A 197 11.87 6.68 2.72
CA GLU A 197 10.74 7.55 2.35
C GLU A 197 10.07 8.14 3.60
N TRP A 198 9.80 7.30 4.60
CA TRP A 198 9.24 7.74 5.87
C TRP A 198 10.18 8.65 6.65
N ALA A 199 11.48 8.36 6.64
CA ALA A 199 12.48 9.19 7.30
C ALA A 199 12.49 10.61 6.73
N SER A 200 12.55 10.74 5.39
CA SER A 200 12.51 12.07 4.76
C SER A 200 11.18 12.77 5.03
N MET A 201 10.06 12.06 4.89
CA MET A 201 8.72 12.63 5.06
C MET A 201 8.48 13.17 6.47
N LEU A 202 8.78 12.38 7.50
CA LEU A 202 8.57 12.76 8.89
C LEU A 202 9.52 13.88 9.31
N HIS A 203 10.79 13.83 8.86
CA HIS A 203 11.73 14.92 9.07
C HIS A 203 11.22 16.22 8.43
N ASP A 204 10.73 16.17 7.19
CA ASP A 204 10.20 17.34 6.50
C ASP A 204 8.95 17.91 7.20
N PHE A 205 8.19 17.08 7.92
CA PHE A 205 7.11 17.50 8.81
C PHE A 205 7.57 18.00 10.20
N GLY A 206 8.87 17.94 10.51
CA GLY A 206 9.45 18.45 11.75
C GLY A 206 9.62 17.41 12.86
N VAL A 207 9.53 16.12 12.55
CA VAL A 207 9.78 15.02 13.51
C VAL A 207 11.28 14.75 13.62
N GLU A 208 11.78 14.51 14.83
CA GLU A 208 13.14 14.02 15.02
C GLU A 208 13.23 12.53 14.63
N VAL A 209 13.95 12.22 13.55
CA VAL A 209 14.03 10.85 13.01
C VAL A 209 15.39 10.22 13.28
N THR A 210 15.40 9.00 13.84
CA THR A 210 16.57 8.13 13.89
C THR A 210 16.33 6.89 13.04
N VAL A 211 17.25 6.57 12.13
CA VAL A 211 17.21 5.34 11.32
C VAL A 211 18.25 4.36 11.84
N LEU A 212 17.81 3.15 12.20
CA LEU A 212 18.66 2.03 12.58
C LEU A 212 18.75 1.04 11.43
N GLU A 213 19.93 0.89 10.84
CA GLU A 213 20.20 -0.06 9.76
C GLU A 213 21.32 -1.00 10.19
N TYR A 214 21.13 -2.30 9.94
CA TYR A 214 22.10 -3.34 10.26
C TYR A 214 23.15 -3.49 9.15
N ALA A 215 22.74 -3.30 7.89
CA ALA A 215 23.64 -3.31 6.76
C ALA A 215 24.64 -2.14 6.81
N ASP A 216 25.74 -2.27 6.06
CA ASP A 216 26.81 -1.27 6.02
C ASP A 216 26.39 0.08 5.41
N ARG A 217 25.25 0.14 4.73
CA ARG A 217 24.74 1.33 4.04
C ARG A 217 23.22 1.35 3.95
N LEU A 218 22.66 2.56 3.87
CA LEU A 218 21.26 2.77 3.48
C LEU A 218 21.03 2.31 2.05
N LEU A 219 19.83 1.81 1.76
CA LEU A 219 19.44 1.26 0.46
C LEU A 219 20.49 0.26 -0.08
N PRO A 220 20.78 -0.84 0.63
CA PRO A 220 21.91 -1.72 0.30
C PRO A 220 21.80 -2.39 -1.07
N LEU A 221 20.57 -2.54 -1.59
CA LEU A 221 20.29 -3.12 -2.91
C LEU A 221 20.51 -2.13 -4.07
N GLU A 222 20.68 -0.85 -3.78
CA GLU A 222 20.93 0.18 -4.79
C GLU A 222 22.44 0.35 -5.04
N ASP A 223 22.77 1.12 -6.07
CA ASP A 223 24.14 1.48 -6.39
C ASP A 223 24.85 2.15 -5.20
N LYS A 224 26.13 1.79 -5.01
CA LYS A 224 26.92 2.22 -3.85
C LYS A 224 27.12 3.74 -3.82
N GLU A 225 27.31 4.38 -4.97
CA GLU A 225 27.50 5.82 -5.05
C GLU A 225 26.19 6.56 -4.72
N ILE A 226 25.05 6.03 -5.19
CA ILE A 226 23.72 6.54 -4.84
C ILE A 226 23.46 6.45 -3.34
N SER A 227 23.72 5.29 -2.71
CA SER A 227 23.59 5.13 -1.25
C SER A 227 24.44 6.13 -0.47
N LYS A 228 25.69 6.34 -0.92
CA LYS A 228 26.63 7.28 -0.29
C LYS A 228 26.13 8.71 -0.39
N GLU A 229 25.72 9.13 -1.59
CA GLU A 229 25.23 10.49 -1.82
C GLU A 229 23.93 10.77 -1.07
N LEU A 230 22.99 9.82 -1.08
CA LEU A 230 21.74 9.95 -0.34
C LEU A 230 21.99 10.07 1.18
N THR A 231 22.90 9.27 1.72
CA THR A 231 23.30 9.35 3.13
C THR A 231 23.88 10.71 3.47
N ARG A 232 24.71 11.28 2.57
CA ARG A 232 25.28 12.63 2.73
C ARG A 232 24.18 13.70 2.76
N LEU A 233 23.21 13.62 1.86
CA LEU A 233 22.10 14.56 1.78
C LEU A 233 21.19 14.48 3.01
N TYR A 234 20.85 13.29 3.48
CA TYR A 234 20.03 13.12 4.69
C TYR A 234 20.72 13.58 5.96
N LYS A 235 22.05 13.38 6.09
CA LYS A 235 22.80 13.94 7.23
C LYS A 235 22.89 15.47 7.21
N LYS A 236 22.71 16.11 6.05
CA LYS A 236 22.72 17.58 5.91
C LYS A 236 21.37 18.21 6.29
N LYS A 237 20.27 17.47 6.15
CA LYS A 237 18.93 17.86 6.62
C LYS A 237 18.83 17.85 8.16
N LYS A 238 19.70 18.60 8.85
CA LYS A 238 19.58 18.79 10.31
C LYS A 238 18.60 19.90 10.63
#